data_AF-A0A7J5WQK0-F1
#
_entry.id   AF-A0A7J5WQK0-F1
#
_cell.length_a   1.000
_cell.length_b   1.000
_cell.length_c   1.000
_cell.angle_alpha   90.00
_cell.angle_beta   90.00
_cell.angle_gamma   90.00
#
_symmetry.space_group_name_H-M   'P 1'
#
loop_
_entity.id
_entity.type
_entity.pdbx_description
1 polymer ?
#
loop_
_entity_poly.entity_id
_entity_poly.type
_entity_poly.pdbx_seq_one_letter_code
_entity_poly.pdbx_strand_id
1 'polypeptide(L)'
;MLIQKKVKKLFIPFITAILFILGCLLIIQTASAFFNKEKFSDDPVEVRILPTRSKGAFGKKHPIKYKATFKNNLDRDQDGSLVYVIKNKEDEVVLSGNFIVKVIAKKTLESTFDIPFTDNGAYTIDFDLTLTEFKSHLTSTFFYKNENSTKSNPGKTVNPYDHNNTVENFNIIAASENIPKDEEEAEVLEEDSEEEGEIVSLVTPIKKDGIFWDANDIGYEVQLTNTYKTKQAGTFTIILKNDKGEALETRVAEIKISKKGTRRFKIKIPPVSKPGIYGVTMAINLSTYDDTLKHAFGYQISKISTPYHRPPDFEAYWKKAKEDLDAVDPKYNIILDDKLTTRFHKTYKVEMISLDEVKIFGWLTIPRLPKKFPVIVGFQGYRVELDPLYYEGSIGFNLNTRGIEKNWKPFNPEDEQPLLINITDRDKYMYRGMYMDCVRAIEFLYSHEDLGFDLSRILVFGGSQGAALSLVTAALTTNKINAIIVDNPIFCDFHESYKLISNKLYDNFPTKQLIEFTQKNPGVTMEQLLDNMSYFEVQNFMPMINCSVLYAVSLLDPLAPAATVIAAYNKLNPNTIEKSEMYVAPNLGHEITMNHRYYQMTWMSEKLVRKRQNIGK
;
A
#
# COMPACT_ATOMS: atom_id res chain seq x y z
N MET A 1 -1.89 -30.19 74.68
CA MET A 1 -1.13 -29.38 75.65
C MET A 1 -1.36 -27.91 75.29
N LEU A 2 -1.93 -27.11 76.23
CA LEU A 2 -2.16 -25.64 76.25
C LEU A 2 -3.07 -25.03 75.15
N ILE A 3 -4.30 -24.58 75.43
CA ILE A 3 -4.83 -23.43 76.24
C ILE A 3 -5.12 -22.17 75.39
N GLN A 4 -6.35 -21.69 75.59
CA GLN A 4 -7.08 -20.52 75.08
C GLN A 4 -6.42 -19.14 75.28
N LYS A 5 -6.83 -18.14 74.46
CA LYS A 5 -7.68 -16.96 74.82
C LYS A 5 -7.71 -15.95 73.64
N LYS A 6 -8.87 -15.54 73.08
CA LYS A 6 -9.86 -14.52 73.57
C LYS A 6 -9.19 -13.14 73.80
N VAL A 7 -9.69 -11.97 73.38
CA VAL A 7 -11.06 -11.48 73.08
C VAL A 7 -10.99 -9.99 72.64
N LYS A 8 -11.91 -9.55 71.75
CA LYS A 8 -12.78 -8.31 71.72
C LYS A 8 -12.24 -6.97 72.29
N LYS A 9 -12.67 -5.75 71.94
CA LYS A 9 -13.78 -5.06 71.20
C LYS A 9 -13.42 -3.54 71.29
N LEU A 10 -13.97 -2.57 70.52
CA LEU A 10 -15.16 -1.73 70.85
C LEU A 10 -15.23 -0.60 69.75
N PHE A 11 -16.29 -0.42 68.94
CA PHE A 11 -17.46 0.51 69.08
C PHE A 11 -17.12 2.03 69.27
N ILE A 12 -17.28 2.92 68.26
CA ILE A 12 -18.46 3.77 67.80
C ILE A 12 -18.88 4.83 68.86
N PRO A 13 -19.13 6.16 68.59
CA PRO A 13 -20.19 6.77 67.72
C PRO A 13 -19.77 8.10 66.98
N PHE A 14 -20.53 8.80 66.11
CA PHE A 14 -21.86 9.42 66.27
C PHE A 14 -22.31 10.16 64.97
N ILE A 15 -23.64 10.26 64.78
CA ILE A 15 -24.43 11.20 63.95
C ILE A 15 -24.69 10.86 62.47
N THR A 16 -25.85 10.25 62.25
CA THR A 16 -26.73 10.41 61.08
C THR A 16 -27.65 11.62 61.24
N ALA A 17 -28.10 12.14 60.09
CA ALA A 17 -29.33 12.94 59.87
C ALA A 17 -29.20 14.47 59.92
N ILE A 18 -28.70 15.07 58.83
CA ILE A 18 -29.21 16.35 58.30
C ILE A 18 -29.27 16.27 56.76
N LEU A 19 -30.50 16.40 56.24
CA LEU A 19 -30.91 16.86 54.90
C LEU A 19 -30.79 15.90 53.70
N PHE A 20 -31.75 14.98 53.65
CA PHE A 20 -32.57 14.79 52.44
C PHE A 20 -33.50 16.03 52.34
N ILE A 21 -33.61 16.64 51.15
CA ILE A 21 -34.54 17.73 50.78
C ILE A 21 -34.08 19.17 51.16
N LEU A 22 -33.05 19.63 50.47
CA LEU A 22 -32.90 21.01 49.97
C LEU A 22 -32.13 20.88 48.64
N GLY A 23 -32.86 20.78 47.53
CA GLY A 23 -32.99 21.90 46.59
C GLY A 23 -31.86 21.83 45.55
N CYS A 24 -32.08 21.24 44.36
CA CYS A 24 -32.63 21.98 43.23
C CYS A 24 -32.22 23.48 43.20
N LEU A 25 -30.92 23.80 43.30
CA LEU A 25 -30.29 25.05 42.84
C LEU A 25 -28.79 25.06 43.23
N LEU A 26 -27.96 24.40 42.42
CA LEU A 26 -26.58 24.83 42.16
C LEU A 26 -26.17 24.36 40.76
N ILE A 27 -26.90 24.95 39.83
CA ILE A 27 -26.48 25.25 38.47
C ILE A 27 -25.26 26.19 38.56
N ILE A 28 -24.27 25.96 37.68
CA ILE A 28 -23.12 26.85 37.37
C ILE A 28 -22.08 26.98 38.50
N GLN A 29 -21.06 26.12 38.45
CA GLN A 29 -19.71 26.64 38.56
C GLN A 29 -18.91 26.20 37.34
N THR A 30 -18.53 27.23 36.61
CA THR A 30 -17.72 27.25 35.40
C THR A 30 -16.44 26.45 35.59
N ALA A 31 -16.23 25.41 34.78
CA ALA A 31 -14.88 25.16 34.28
C ALA A 31 -14.58 26.31 33.31
N SER A 32 -14.26 27.47 33.88
CA SER A 32 -13.60 28.56 33.19
C SER A 32 -12.31 27.97 32.65
N ALA A 33 -12.22 27.92 31.33
CA ALA A 33 -10.96 27.76 30.63
C ALA A 33 -10.03 28.86 31.16
N PHE A 34 -9.12 28.50 32.05
CA PHE A 34 -7.91 29.29 32.22
C PHE A 34 -7.17 29.18 30.90
N PHE A 35 -7.17 30.28 30.13
CA PHE A 35 -6.14 30.52 29.12
C PHE A 35 -4.81 30.66 29.87
N ASN A 36 -4.19 29.52 30.21
CA ASN A 36 -2.75 29.51 30.27
C ASN A 36 -2.29 29.60 28.82
N LYS A 37 -1.67 30.73 28.46
CA LYS A 37 -0.65 30.72 27.42
C LYS A 37 0.45 29.79 27.94
N GLU A 38 0.29 28.49 27.73
CA GLU A 38 1.39 27.55 27.87
C GLU A 38 2.52 28.08 26.98
N LYS A 39 3.66 28.38 27.61
CA LYS A 39 4.88 28.69 26.87
C LYS A 39 5.19 27.47 26.00
N PHE A 40 5.48 27.73 24.73
CA PHE A 40 5.93 26.73 23.76
C PHE A 40 7.14 25.95 24.33
N SER A 41 7.15 24.64 24.09
CA SER A 41 8.20 23.69 24.50
C SER A 41 9.43 23.82 23.59
N ASP A 42 10.62 23.43 24.05
CA ASP A 42 11.85 23.36 23.23
C ASP A 42 11.91 22.08 22.35
N ASP A 43 10.77 21.42 22.13
CA ASP A 43 10.69 20.20 21.31
C ASP A 43 10.99 20.49 19.82
N PRO A 44 11.59 19.53 19.09
CA PRO A 44 11.92 19.69 17.67
C PRO A 44 10.68 19.91 16.80
N VAL A 45 9.55 19.30 17.17
CA VAL A 45 8.23 19.59 16.62
C VAL A 45 7.22 19.68 17.77
N GLU A 46 6.49 20.77 17.84
CA GLU A 46 5.43 20.96 18.84
C GLU A 46 4.07 20.64 18.23
N VAL A 47 3.25 19.88 18.96
CA VAL A 47 1.96 19.37 18.45
C VAL A 47 0.85 19.67 19.44
N ARG A 48 -0.25 20.22 18.93
CA ARG A 48 -1.45 20.48 19.72
C ARG A 48 -2.68 20.09 18.93
N ILE A 49 -3.47 19.15 19.46
CA ILE A 49 -4.72 18.71 18.84
C ILE A 49 -5.85 18.91 19.86
N LEU A 50 -6.77 19.82 19.56
CA LEU A 50 -7.85 20.20 20.47
C LEU A 50 -9.22 20.09 19.80
N PRO A 51 -10.27 19.69 20.54
CA PRO A 51 -11.62 19.73 20.02
C PRO A 51 -12.02 21.20 19.76
N THR A 52 -12.71 21.46 18.66
CA THR A 52 -13.15 22.82 18.32
C THR A 52 -14.26 23.34 19.24
N ARG A 53 -14.83 22.47 20.09
CA ARG A 53 -15.79 22.83 21.13
C ARG A 53 -15.21 22.56 22.51
N SER A 54 -15.38 23.53 23.41
CA SER A 54 -14.80 23.60 24.77
C SER A 54 -15.17 22.47 25.74
N LYS A 55 -15.98 21.48 25.33
CA LYS A 55 -16.34 20.28 26.12
C LYS A 55 -16.30 18.97 25.33
N GLY A 56 -15.78 18.97 24.10
CA GLY A 56 -15.82 17.78 23.23
C GLY A 56 -17.25 17.27 22.96
N ALA A 57 -18.26 18.14 23.08
CA ALA A 57 -19.67 17.78 22.90
C ALA A 57 -20.09 18.03 21.45
N PHE A 58 -20.35 16.94 20.73
CA PHE A 58 -20.68 16.91 19.32
C PHE A 58 -22.07 16.31 19.09
N GLY A 59 -22.59 16.48 17.88
CA GLY A 59 -23.90 15.98 17.48
C GLY A 59 -24.18 16.33 16.03
N LYS A 60 -25.40 16.05 15.55
CA LYS A 60 -25.76 16.23 14.14
C LYS A 60 -25.52 17.66 13.61
N LYS A 61 -25.77 18.68 14.43
CA LYS A 61 -25.54 20.11 14.08
C LYS A 61 -24.09 20.56 14.26
N HIS A 62 -23.30 19.80 15.03
CA HIS A 62 -21.93 20.14 15.41
C HIS A 62 -21.06 18.88 15.30
N PRO A 63 -20.57 18.55 14.10
CA PRO A 63 -19.80 17.32 13.87
C PRO A 63 -18.52 17.30 14.71
N ILE A 64 -18.00 16.10 14.94
CA ILE A 64 -16.75 15.90 15.68
C ILE A 64 -15.63 16.53 14.87
N LYS A 65 -15.05 17.59 15.42
CA LYS A 65 -14.09 18.43 14.71
C LYS A 65 -12.97 18.83 15.65
N TYR A 66 -11.74 18.59 15.21
CA TYR A 66 -10.51 18.92 15.93
C TYR A 66 -9.69 19.94 15.15
N LYS A 67 -9.03 20.85 15.88
CA LYS A 67 -7.99 21.73 15.35
C LYS A 67 -6.63 21.15 15.75
N ALA A 68 -5.80 20.82 14.78
CA ALA A 68 -4.40 20.51 14.98
C ALA A 68 -3.52 21.72 14.64
N THR A 69 -2.53 21.97 15.47
CA THR A 69 -1.43 22.90 15.25
C THR A 69 -0.13 22.12 15.37
N PHE A 70 0.70 22.15 14.33
CA PHE A 70 2.04 21.58 14.30
C PHE A 70 3.03 22.70 14.07
N LYS A 71 4.04 22.85 14.93
CA LYS A 71 5.11 23.83 14.75
C LYS A 71 6.43 23.09 14.62
N ASN A 72 7.05 23.19 13.44
CA ASN A 72 8.34 22.57 13.17
C ASN A 72 9.46 23.55 13.54
N ASN A 73 10.21 23.23 14.59
CA ASN A 73 11.36 24.04 15.05
C ASN A 73 12.68 23.63 14.35
N LEU A 74 12.67 22.61 13.48
CA LEU A 74 13.84 22.14 12.72
C LEU A 74 14.07 22.95 11.43
N ASP A 75 15.30 22.90 10.92
CA ASP A 75 15.74 23.50 9.65
C ASP A 75 15.44 22.63 8.41
N ARG A 76 14.57 21.63 8.55
CA ARG A 76 14.17 20.71 7.47
C ARG A 76 12.70 20.33 7.58
N ASP A 77 12.11 19.98 6.45
CA ASP A 77 10.71 19.53 6.36
C ASP A 77 10.50 18.24 7.15
N GLN A 78 9.27 18.03 7.60
CA GLN A 78 8.83 16.82 8.27
C GLN A 78 7.60 16.28 7.55
N ASP A 79 7.72 15.07 7.01
CA ASP A 79 6.64 14.35 6.34
C ASP A 79 6.21 13.18 7.20
N GLY A 80 4.92 12.82 7.16
CA GLY A 80 4.42 11.72 7.95
C GLY A 80 2.91 11.59 7.98
N SER A 81 2.40 11.00 9.05
CA SER A 81 0.97 10.72 9.22
C SER A 81 0.49 10.93 10.65
N LEU A 82 -0.73 11.45 10.78
CA LEU A 82 -1.50 11.48 12.02
C LEU A 82 -2.60 10.41 11.94
N VAL A 83 -2.47 9.33 12.70
CA VAL A 83 -3.49 8.29 12.84
C VAL A 83 -4.40 8.64 14.01
N TYR A 84 -5.70 8.40 13.90
CA TYR A 84 -6.62 8.47 15.03
C TYR A 84 -7.40 7.18 15.22
N VAL A 85 -7.70 6.84 16.48
CA VAL A 85 -8.47 5.66 16.87
C VAL A 85 -9.52 6.07 17.90
N ILE A 86 -10.78 5.75 17.65
CA ILE A 86 -11.91 5.97 18.55
C ILE A 86 -12.23 4.66 19.27
N LYS A 87 -12.36 4.73 20.60
CA LYS A 87 -12.74 3.61 21.45
C LYS A 87 -14.00 3.89 22.25
N ASN A 88 -14.85 2.88 22.41
CA ASN A 88 -16.02 2.93 23.29
C ASN A 88 -15.61 2.77 24.77
N LYS A 89 -16.57 2.60 25.69
CA LYS A 89 -16.29 2.49 27.13
C LYS A 89 -15.67 1.14 27.51
N GLU A 90 -15.85 0.14 26.66
CA GLU A 90 -15.31 -1.21 26.76
C GLU A 90 -13.91 -1.32 26.15
N ASP A 91 -13.31 -0.19 25.73
CA ASP A 91 -12.00 -0.08 25.07
C ASP A 91 -11.95 -0.75 23.67
N GLU A 92 -13.11 -1.02 23.07
CA GLU A 92 -13.20 -1.56 21.71
C GLU A 92 -13.05 -0.45 20.66
N VAL A 93 -12.26 -0.72 19.62
CA VAL A 93 -12.07 0.21 18.50
C VAL A 93 -13.33 0.26 17.64
N VAL A 94 -13.97 1.43 17.58
CA VAL A 94 -15.19 1.67 16.82
C VAL A 94 -14.96 2.42 15.51
N LEU A 95 -13.85 3.17 15.41
CA LEU A 95 -13.43 3.83 14.17
C LEU A 95 -11.93 4.11 14.23
N SER A 96 -11.26 4.06 13.09
CA SER A 96 -9.92 4.62 12.94
C SER A 96 -9.78 5.33 11.60
N GLY A 97 -8.81 6.24 11.51
CA GLY A 97 -8.49 6.95 10.28
C GLY A 97 -7.09 7.52 10.34
N ASN A 98 -6.65 8.16 9.26
CA ASN A 98 -5.36 8.83 9.23
C ASN A 98 -5.39 10.06 8.32
N PHE A 99 -4.43 10.94 8.53
CA PHE A 99 -4.14 12.10 7.71
C PHE A 99 -2.65 12.07 7.36
N ILE A 100 -2.30 12.42 6.12
CA ILE A 100 -0.92 12.73 5.76
C ILE A 100 -0.61 14.13 6.30
N VAL A 101 0.55 14.28 6.92
CA VAL A 101 0.99 15.53 7.53
C VAL A 101 2.34 15.90 6.95
N LYS A 102 2.43 17.11 6.37
CA LYS A 102 3.68 17.74 5.98
C LYS A 102 3.84 19.07 6.71
N VAL A 103 4.92 19.23 7.47
CA VAL A 103 5.22 20.46 8.22
C VAL A 103 6.55 21.01 7.74
N ILE A 104 6.51 22.13 7.02
CA ILE A 104 7.69 22.76 6.42
C ILE A 104 8.66 23.26 7.52
N ALA A 105 9.95 23.20 7.24
CA ALA A 105 11.02 23.73 8.10
C ALA A 105 10.68 25.12 8.65
N LYS A 106 10.83 25.32 9.97
CA LYS A 106 10.58 26.60 10.67
C LYS A 106 9.16 27.19 10.45
N LYS A 107 8.18 26.39 10.04
CA LYS A 107 6.79 26.82 9.83
C LYS A 107 5.84 26.18 10.84
N THR A 108 4.69 26.84 11.01
CA THR A 108 3.56 26.32 11.77
C THR A 108 2.44 25.96 10.81
N LEU A 109 2.01 24.70 10.81
CA LEU A 109 0.82 24.22 10.12
C LEU A 109 -0.36 24.25 11.09
N GLU A 110 -1.45 24.92 10.72
CA GLU A 110 -2.73 24.80 11.42
C GLU A 110 -3.77 24.18 10.49
N SER A 111 -4.39 23.09 10.92
CA SER A 111 -5.45 22.43 10.17
C SER A 111 -6.61 22.06 11.08
N THR A 112 -7.82 22.08 10.51
CA THR A 112 -9.03 21.63 11.19
C THR A 112 -9.61 20.47 10.41
N PHE A 113 -9.86 19.35 11.09
CA PHE A 113 -10.36 18.14 10.47
C PHE A 113 -11.60 17.59 11.18
N ASP A 114 -12.46 16.96 10.40
CA ASP A 114 -13.67 16.30 10.88
C ASP A 114 -13.41 14.82 11.08
N ILE A 115 -14.13 14.23 12.04
CA ILE A 115 -14.12 12.80 12.32
C ILE A 115 -15.50 12.25 11.97
N PRO A 116 -15.61 11.31 11.02
CA PRO A 116 -16.88 10.83 10.50
C PRO A 116 -17.51 9.79 11.43
N PHE A 117 -17.89 10.23 12.63
CA PHE A 117 -18.46 9.37 13.67
C PHE A 117 -19.76 9.97 14.21
N THR A 118 -20.81 9.15 14.35
CA THR A 118 -22.18 9.63 14.64
C THR A 118 -22.94 8.82 15.68
N ASP A 119 -22.30 7.86 16.33
CA ASP A 119 -22.98 7.00 17.29
C ASP A 119 -23.08 7.69 18.64
N ASN A 120 -24.28 7.65 19.24
CA ASN A 120 -24.53 8.28 20.53
C ASN A 120 -23.69 7.63 21.63
N GLY A 121 -22.94 8.44 22.39
CA GLY A 121 -22.11 7.90 23.47
C GLY A 121 -20.97 8.80 23.88
N ALA A 122 -20.20 8.34 24.86
CA ALA A 122 -18.92 8.92 25.26
C ALA A 122 -17.80 8.02 24.76
N TYR A 123 -16.76 8.63 24.19
CA TYR A 123 -15.68 7.92 23.52
C TYR A 123 -14.33 8.53 23.91
N THR A 124 -13.30 7.68 23.84
CA THR A 124 -11.90 8.10 23.85
C THR A 124 -11.42 8.16 22.42
N ILE A 125 -10.59 9.15 22.10
CA ILE A 125 -9.89 9.23 20.83
C ILE A 125 -8.40 9.40 21.06
N ASP A 126 -7.64 8.45 20.52
CA ASP A 126 -6.18 8.46 20.53
C ASP A 126 -5.69 9.00 19.18
N PHE A 127 -4.64 9.82 19.22
CA PHE A 127 -3.98 10.41 18.07
C PHE A 127 -2.49 10.04 18.09
N ASP A 128 -2.05 9.27 17.11
CA ASP A 128 -0.67 8.87 16.92
C ASP A 128 -0.06 9.64 15.74
N LEU A 129 0.81 10.59 16.03
CA LEU A 129 1.59 11.31 15.03
C LEU A 129 2.95 10.62 14.83
N THR A 130 3.26 10.29 13.58
CA THR A 130 4.61 9.91 13.16
C THR A 130 5.05 10.83 12.03
N LEU A 131 6.12 11.58 12.26
CA LEU A 131 6.85 12.38 11.29
C LEU A 131 8.24 11.76 11.07
N THR A 132 8.96 12.23 10.05
CA THR A 132 10.32 11.77 9.69
C THR A 132 11.23 11.60 10.90
N GLU A 133 11.23 12.57 11.84
CA GLU A 133 12.13 12.55 13.01
C GLU A 133 11.41 12.82 14.33
N PHE A 134 10.08 12.76 14.34
CA PHE A 134 9.31 13.06 15.54
C PHE A 134 8.10 12.16 15.66
N LYS A 135 7.82 11.69 16.87
CA LYS A 135 6.60 10.93 17.19
C LYS A 135 5.92 11.53 18.39
N SER A 136 4.60 11.55 18.37
CA SER A 136 3.78 12.02 19.50
C SER A 136 2.50 11.22 19.58
N HIS A 137 2.02 11.05 20.80
CA HIS A 137 0.74 10.42 21.10
C HIS A 137 -0.09 11.37 21.95
N LEU A 138 -1.34 11.63 21.53
CA LEU A 138 -2.28 12.46 22.28
C LEU A 138 -3.60 11.74 22.44
N THR A 139 -4.16 11.74 23.64
CA THR A 139 -5.49 11.20 23.90
C THR A 139 -6.46 12.32 24.25
N SER A 140 -7.69 12.23 23.74
CA SER A 140 -8.79 13.12 24.04
C SER A 140 -10.06 12.32 24.32
N THR A 141 -11.08 12.97 24.87
CA THR A 141 -12.41 12.37 25.05
C THR A 141 -13.46 13.26 24.42
N PHE A 142 -14.51 12.65 23.88
CA PHE A 142 -15.63 13.37 23.32
C PHE A 142 -16.96 12.67 23.58
N PHE A 143 -18.05 13.42 23.47
CA PHE A 143 -19.42 12.92 23.61
C PHE A 143 -20.22 13.27 22.35
N TYR A 144 -20.93 12.31 21.78
CA TYR A 144 -21.81 12.51 20.63
C TYR A 144 -23.27 12.29 21.01
N LYS A 145 -24.15 13.23 20.67
CA LYS A 145 -25.60 13.12 20.90
C LYS A 145 -26.43 13.56 19.69
N ASN A 146 -27.32 12.68 19.25
CA ASN A 146 -28.32 12.91 18.22
C ASN A 146 -29.69 13.15 18.90
N GLU A 147 -30.34 14.28 18.63
CA GLU A 147 -31.50 14.74 19.42
C GLU A 147 -32.81 13.98 19.16
N ASN A 148 -32.87 13.01 18.24
CA ASN A 148 -34.10 12.26 17.94
C ASN A 148 -33.90 10.74 17.94
N SER A 149 -33.79 10.11 19.12
CA SER A 149 -34.00 8.66 19.26
C SER A 149 -35.25 8.36 20.08
N THR A 150 -36.42 8.51 19.48
CA THR A 150 -37.59 7.72 19.92
C THR A 150 -37.42 6.30 19.37
N LYS A 151 -37.68 5.33 20.26
CA LYS A 151 -37.55 3.88 20.07
C LYS A 151 -38.04 3.42 18.68
N SER A 152 -37.19 2.74 17.91
CA SER A 152 -37.62 1.98 16.73
C SER A 152 -37.56 0.48 16.98
N ASN A 153 -38.69 -0.17 16.67
CA ASN A 153 -38.85 -1.62 16.58
C ASN A 153 -37.96 -2.22 15.46
N PRO A 154 -37.56 -3.49 15.58
CA PRO A 154 -36.83 -4.19 14.52
C PRO A 154 -37.82 -4.64 13.44
N GLY A 155 -37.84 -3.96 12.30
CA GLY A 155 -38.63 -4.39 11.15
C GLY A 155 -38.61 -3.39 10.00
N LYS A 156 -38.01 -3.80 8.87
CA LYS A 156 -37.88 -3.10 7.58
C LYS A 156 -37.00 -1.84 7.57
N THR A 157 -35.75 -2.06 7.16
CA THR A 157 -34.83 -1.02 6.68
C THR A 157 -35.39 -0.41 5.39
N VAL A 158 -36.02 0.75 5.50
CA VAL A 158 -36.24 1.62 4.33
C VAL A 158 -34.91 2.29 4.01
N ASN A 159 -34.52 2.16 2.75
CA ASN A 159 -33.32 2.68 2.14
C ASN A 159 -33.33 4.24 2.19
N PRO A 160 -32.33 4.92 2.80
CA PRO A 160 -32.26 6.38 2.87
C PRO A 160 -31.75 7.07 1.58
N TYR A 161 -31.64 6.35 0.46
CA TYR A 161 -31.06 6.81 -0.81
C TYR A 161 -32.07 7.55 -1.73
N ASP A 162 -33.34 7.71 -1.34
CA ASP A 162 -34.37 8.31 -2.20
C ASP A 162 -34.50 9.85 -2.10
N HIS A 163 -33.74 10.52 -1.23
CA HIS A 163 -33.90 11.98 -1.06
C HIS A 163 -32.89 12.86 -1.81
N ASN A 164 -31.89 12.28 -2.49
CA ASN A 164 -30.94 13.02 -3.34
C ASN A 164 -30.84 12.49 -4.78
N ASN A 165 -31.61 11.47 -5.15
CA ASN A 165 -31.66 10.88 -6.49
C ASN A 165 -32.93 11.33 -7.23
N THR A 166 -33.00 12.58 -7.67
CA THR A 166 -33.96 12.94 -8.72
C THR A 166 -33.28 12.87 -10.08
N VAL A 167 -34.00 12.29 -11.05
CA VAL A 167 -33.65 12.21 -12.49
C VAL A 167 -33.34 13.61 -13.06
N GLU A 168 -33.83 14.67 -12.42
CA GLU A 168 -33.55 16.07 -12.77
C GLU A 168 -32.10 16.52 -12.56
N ASN A 169 -31.29 15.85 -11.71
CA ASN A 169 -29.88 16.20 -11.51
C ASN A 169 -28.92 15.54 -12.52
N PHE A 170 -29.40 14.62 -13.37
CA PHE A 170 -28.55 13.79 -14.24
C PHE A 170 -29.18 13.51 -15.62
N ASN A 171 -29.82 14.49 -16.25
CA ASN A 171 -30.19 14.38 -17.66
C ASN A 171 -29.03 14.84 -18.59
N ILE A 172 -28.38 13.82 -19.19
CA ILE A 172 -27.77 13.65 -20.54
C ILE A 172 -27.72 14.92 -21.44
N ILE A 173 -26.70 15.29 -22.26
CA ILE A 173 -25.88 14.60 -23.29
C ILE A 173 -24.64 15.47 -23.62
N ALA A 174 -23.50 14.85 -23.92
CA ALA A 174 -22.61 15.40 -24.96
C ALA A 174 -21.85 14.26 -25.67
N ALA A 175 -21.97 14.21 -27.01
CA ALA A 175 -21.15 13.37 -27.86
C ALA A 175 -19.66 13.74 -27.74
N SER A 176 -18.77 12.85 -28.21
CA SER A 176 -17.31 12.95 -28.17
C SER A 176 -16.70 14.23 -28.78
N GLU A 177 -17.51 15.11 -29.36
CA GLU A 177 -17.09 16.36 -30.01
C GLU A 177 -17.04 17.57 -29.06
N ASN A 178 -17.50 17.45 -27.81
CA ASN A 178 -17.49 18.55 -26.83
C ASN A 178 -16.40 18.44 -25.75
N ILE A 179 -15.38 17.60 -25.97
CA ILE A 179 -14.17 17.62 -25.16
C ILE A 179 -13.35 18.83 -25.64
N PRO A 180 -13.08 19.86 -24.80
CA PRO A 180 -12.18 20.93 -25.20
C PRO A 180 -10.84 20.30 -25.61
N LYS A 181 -10.38 20.60 -26.83
CA LYS A 181 -9.00 20.30 -27.20
C LYS A 181 -8.11 21.30 -26.47
N ASP A 182 -7.03 20.81 -25.88
CA ASP A 182 -5.95 21.65 -25.39
C ASP A 182 -5.40 22.44 -26.59
N GLU A 183 -5.74 23.73 -26.68
CA GLU A 183 -5.05 24.67 -27.56
C GLU A 183 -4.03 25.42 -26.71
N GLU A 184 -2.75 25.23 -27.05
CA GLU A 184 -1.67 26.12 -26.62
C GLU A 184 -1.92 27.49 -27.25
N GLU A 185 -2.10 28.52 -26.42
CA GLU A 185 -1.56 29.84 -26.73
C GLU A 185 -1.40 30.69 -25.47
N ALA A 186 -0.23 31.32 -25.39
CA ALA A 186 0.13 32.29 -24.37
C ALA A 186 -0.43 33.66 -24.74
N GLU A 187 -0.99 34.38 -23.78
CA GLU A 187 -0.66 35.80 -23.58
C GLU A 187 -1.05 36.26 -22.16
N VAL A 188 -0.10 36.98 -21.57
CA VAL A 188 -0.10 37.57 -20.22
C VAL A 188 -1.12 38.70 -20.14
N LEU A 189 -1.83 38.87 -19.01
CA LEU A 189 -2.08 40.18 -18.41
C LEU A 189 -2.63 40.07 -16.96
N GLU A 190 -1.97 40.88 -16.12
CA GLU A 190 -2.38 41.51 -14.86
C GLU A 190 -2.37 40.70 -13.55
N GLU A 191 -1.33 41.02 -12.75
CA GLU A 191 -1.17 40.73 -11.33
C GLU A 191 -2.32 41.35 -10.51
N ASP A 192 -3.37 40.60 -10.26
CA ASP A 192 -4.24 40.81 -9.11
C ASP A 192 -3.79 39.86 -8.00
N SER A 193 -3.42 40.44 -6.85
CA SER A 193 -2.92 39.79 -5.65
C SER A 193 -3.60 38.43 -5.39
N GLU A 194 -2.85 37.33 -5.52
CA GLU A 194 -3.32 35.98 -5.24
C GLU A 194 -3.92 35.90 -3.83
N GLU A 195 -5.24 35.81 -3.72
CA GLU A 195 -5.88 35.44 -2.46
C GLU A 195 -5.47 34.00 -2.12
N GLU A 196 -4.47 33.83 -1.24
CA GLU A 196 -4.01 32.52 -0.75
C GLU A 196 -5.18 31.59 -0.40
N GLY A 197 -5.29 30.48 -1.14
CA GLY A 197 -6.29 29.43 -0.97
C GLY A 197 -6.03 28.27 -1.94
N GLU A 198 -6.70 27.14 -1.72
CA GLU A 198 -6.61 25.92 -2.51
C GLU A 198 -7.97 25.18 -2.48
N ILE A 199 -8.14 24.23 -3.39
CA ILE A 199 -9.19 23.22 -3.30
C ILE A 199 -8.55 21.92 -2.84
N VAL A 200 -8.90 21.47 -1.64
CA VAL A 200 -8.50 20.15 -1.14
C VAL A 200 -9.54 19.13 -1.57
N SER A 201 -9.13 18.17 -2.40
CA SER A 201 -9.96 17.08 -2.88
C SER A 201 -9.66 15.78 -2.11
N LEU A 202 -10.72 15.07 -1.72
CA LEU A 202 -10.63 13.73 -1.17
C LEU A 202 -11.65 12.85 -1.88
N VAL A 203 -11.15 11.83 -2.56
CA VAL A 203 -11.95 10.86 -3.32
C VAL A 203 -11.69 9.47 -2.77
N THR A 204 -12.73 8.82 -2.29
CA THR A 204 -12.64 7.51 -1.66
C THR A 204 -13.56 6.53 -2.36
N PRO A 205 -13.08 5.37 -2.86
CA PRO A 205 -13.96 4.35 -3.40
C PRO A 205 -14.90 3.84 -2.29
N ILE A 206 -16.17 3.58 -2.63
CA ILE A 206 -17.14 3.11 -1.61
C ILE A 206 -16.77 1.74 -1.03
N LYS A 207 -15.93 0.98 -1.74
CA LYS A 207 -15.21 -0.20 -1.25
C LYS A 207 -13.75 0.19 -1.05
N LYS A 208 -13.23 -0.02 0.16
CA LYS A 208 -11.90 0.47 0.57
C LYS A 208 -10.75 -0.05 -0.31
N ASP A 209 -10.88 -1.26 -0.83
CA ASP A 209 -9.92 -1.92 -1.74
C ASP A 209 -10.15 -1.56 -3.22
N GLY A 210 -11.22 -0.84 -3.54
CA GLY A 210 -11.62 -0.52 -4.91
C GLY A 210 -12.00 -1.74 -5.74
N ILE A 211 -12.38 -2.87 -5.11
CA ILE A 211 -12.80 -4.09 -5.80
C ILE A 211 -14.33 -4.26 -5.73
N PHE A 212 -14.93 -4.53 -6.88
CA PHE A 212 -16.37 -4.64 -7.05
C PHE A 212 -16.76 -5.97 -7.72
N TRP A 213 -17.84 -6.59 -7.24
CA TRP A 213 -18.38 -7.85 -7.78
C TRP A 213 -19.73 -7.66 -8.45
N ASP A 214 -20.53 -6.71 -7.97
CA ASP A 214 -21.74 -6.20 -8.60
C ASP A 214 -21.41 -4.91 -9.36
N ALA A 215 -21.77 -4.85 -10.63
CA ALA A 215 -21.51 -3.69 -11.49
C ALA A 215 -22.37 -2.48 -11.08
N ASN A 216 -23.47 -2.70 -10.37
CA ASN A 216 -24.36 -1.63 -9.90
C ASN A 216 -23.86 -0.90 -8.66
N ASP A 217 -22.84 -1.44 -7.99
CA ASP A 217 -22.28 -0.93 -6.74
C ASP A 217 -21.00 -0.13 -6.94
N ILE A 218 -20.61 0.16 -8.18
CA ILE A 218 -19.37 0.89 -8.44
C ILE A 218 -19.59 2.38 -8.15
N GLY A 219 -18.78 2.94 -7.26
CA GLY A 219 -18.93 4.34 -6.88
C GLY A 219 -17.82 4.89 -5.99
N TYR A 220 -17.84 6.22 -5.84
CA TYR A 220 -16.88 6.99 -5.05
C TYR A 220 -17.60 8.01 -4.17
N GLU A 221 -17.05 8.30 -3.01
CA GLU A 221 -17.39 9.46 -2.19
C GLU A 221 -16.38 10.57 -2.48
N VAL A 222 -16.88 11.77 -2.76
CA VAL A 222 -16.05 12.94 -3.07
C VAL A 222 -16.31 14.04 -2.07
N GLN A 223 -15.23 14.60 -1.54
CA GLN A 223 -15.22 15.79 -0.72
C GLN A 223 -14.30 16.82 -1.37
N LEU A 224 -14.85 18.01 -1.66
CA LEU A 224 -14.10 19.16 -2.14
C LEU A 224 -14.17 20.26 -1.09
N THR A 225 -13.01 20.73 -0.62
CA THR A 225 -12.89 21.77 0.41
C THR A 225 -12.24 22.99 -0.19
N ASN A 226 -13.00 24.08 -0.30
CA ASN A 226 -12.52 25.37 -0.75
C ASN A 226 -11.94 26.15 0.43
N THR A 227 -10.63 26.43 0.43
CA THR A 227 -9.98 27.24 1.47
C THR A 227 -9.91 28.72 1.11
N TYR A 228 -10.21 29.09 -0.15
CA TYR A 228 -10.29 30.48 -0.61
C TYR A 228 -11.36 31.29 0.14
N LYS A 229 -11.16 32.62 0.16
CA LYS A 229 -12.11 33.61 0.70
C LYS A 229 -13.25 33.92 -0.26
N THR A 230 -13.13 33.49 -1.52
CA THR A 230 -14.12 33.60 -2.58
C THR A 230 -14.89 32.28 -2.80
N LYS A 231 -16.10 32.39 -3.36
CA LYS A 231 -16.87 31.22 -3.80
C LYS A 231 -16.22 30.64 -5.06
N GLN A 232 -16.26 29.32 -5.20
CA GLN A 232 -15.80 28.62 -6.40
C GLN A 232 -16.99 28.00 -7.13
N ALA A 233 -17.04 28.15 -8.44
CA ALA A 233 -18.08 27.54 -9.28
C ALA A 233 -17.48 27.07 -10.60
N GLY A 234 -18.04 26.01 -11.16
CA GLY A 234 -17.59 25.43 -12.42
C GLY A 234 -18.11 24.01 -12.59
N THR A 235 -17.27 23.11 -13.09
CA THR A 235 -17.65 21.75 -13.44
C THR A 235 -16.82 20.70 -12.72
N PHE A 236 -17.44 19.53 -12.54
CA PHE A 236 -16.81 18.29 -12.11
C PHE A 236 -17.08 17.24 -13.18
N THR A 237 -16.04 16.80 -13.86
CA THR A 237 -16.10 15.87 -14.99
C THR A 237 -15.56 14.51 -14.57
N ILE A 238 -16.27 13.45 -14.91
CA ILE A 238 -15.88 12.06 -14.65
C ILE A 238 -15.74 11.37 -16.00
N ILE A 239 -14.59 10.76 -16.24
CA ILE A 239 -14.30 9.98 -17.44
C ILE A 239 -13.98 8.56 -17.01
N LEU A 240 -14.88 7.63 -17.33
CA LEU A 240 -14.65 6.20 -17.17
C LEU A 240 -13.85 5.69 -18.37
N LYS A 241 -12.78 4.96 -18.12
CA LYS A 241 -11.88 4.40 -19.14
C LYS A 241 -11.72 2.90 -18.95
N ASN A 242 -11.58 2.16 -20.05
CA ASN A 242 -11.11 0.78 -19.98
C ASN A 242 -9.59 0.73 -19.68
N ASP A 243 -9.06 -0.48 -19.57
CA ASP A 243 -7.64 -0.76 -19.34
C ASP A 243 -6.72 -0.23 -20.45
N LYS A 244 -7.20 -0.15 -21.69
CA LYS A 244 -6.51 0.47 -22.84
C LYS A 244 -6.53 2.00 -22.83
N GLY A 245 -7.17 2.61 -21.85
CA GLY A 245 -7.27 4.07 -21.69
C GLY A 245 -8.35 4.73 -22.55
N GLU A 246 -9.15 3.93 -23.26
CA GLU A 246 -10.25 4.41 -24.10
C GLU A 246 -11.42 4.85 -23.21
N ALA A 247 -11.97 6.05 -23.47
CA ALA A 247 -13.12 6.54 -22.74
C ALA A 247 -14.37 5.72 -23.08
N LEU A 248 -14.99 5.13 -22.06
CA LEU A 248 -16.26 4.40 -22.16
C LEU A 248 -17.45 5.35 -21.95
N GLU A 249 -17.30 6.29 -21.02
CA GLU A 249 -18.34 7.27 -20.70
C GLU A 249 -17.72 8.53 -20.10
N THR A 250 -18.30 9.68 -20.42
CA THR A 250 -17.97 10.97 -19.78
C THR A 250 -19.24 11.58 -19.20
N ARG A 251 -19.17 12.04 -17.95
CA ARG A 251 -20.25 12.77 -17.27
C ARG A 251 -19.73 14.08 -16.74
N VAL A 252 -20.53 15.14 -16.86
CA VAL A 252 -20.20 16.48 -16.35
C VAL A 252 -21.30 16.90 -15.40
N ALA A 253 -20.92 17.45 -14.25
CA ALA A 253 -21.85 18.02 -13.28
C ALA A 253 -21.40 19.44 -12.90
N GLU A 254 -22.34 20.37 -12.83
CA GLU A 254 -22.06 21.69 -12.27
C GLU A 254 -21.83 21.60 -10.77
N ILE A 255 -20.75 22.24 -10.31
CA ILE A 255 -20.44 22.34 -8.90
C ILE A 255 -20.22 23.79 -8.48
N LYS A 256 -20.69 24.07 -7.27
CA LYS A 256 -20.57 25.34 -6.56
C LYS A 256 -20.15 25.01 -5.15
N ILE A 257 -19.08 25.65 -4.68
CA ILE A 257 -18.51 25.49 -3.35
C ILE A 257 -18.42 26.88 -2.72
N SER A 258 -19.05 27.06 -1.56
CA SER A 258 -18.99 28.35 -0.86
C SER A 258 -17.56 28.67 -0.42
N LYS A 259 -17.26 29.96 -0.22
CA LYS A 259 -16.01 30.40 0.42
C LYS A 259 -15.78 29.65 1.74
N LYS A 260 -14.53 29.22 1.99
CA LYS A 260 -14.16 28.43 3.19
C LYS A 260 -15.10 27.24 3.46
N GLY A 261 -15.69 26.68 2.41
CA GLY A 261 -16.76 25.69 2.49
C GLY A 261 -16.34 24.32 1.97
N THR A 262 -17.07 23.29 2.40
CA THR A 262 -16.86 21.91 1.94
C THR A 262 -18.12 21.41 1.27
N ARG A 263 -17.98 20.83 0.07
CA ARG A 263 -19.05 20.11 -0.63
C ARG A 263 -18.74 18.62 -0.63
N ARG A 264 -19.71 17.80 -0.23
CA ARG A 264 -19.63 16.34 -0.24
C ARG A 264 -20.72 15.76 -1.11
N PHE A 265 -20.38 14.80 -1.95
CA PHE A 265 -21.34 14.10 -2.82
C PHE A 265 -20.82 12.69 -3.15
N LYS A 266 -21.72 11.82 -3.61
CA LYS A 266 -21.38 10.48 -4.07
C LYS A 266 -21.48 10.43 -5.59
N ILE A 267 -20.60 9.67 -6.20
CA ILE A 267 -20.56 9.39 -7.62
C ILE A 267 -20.91 7.92 -7.80
N LYS A 268 -21.91 7.64 -8.63
CA LYS A 268 -22.16 6.30 -9.14
C LYS A 268 -21.51 6.15 -10.50
N ILE A 269 -20.66 5.15 -10.63
CA ILE A 269 -20.06 4.77 -11.91
C ILE A 269 -21.08 3.88 -12.66
N PRO A 270 -21.26 4.10 -13.98
CA PRO A 270 -22.09 3.23 -14.79
C PRO A 270 -21.66 1.75 -14.68
N PRO A 271 -22.60 0.80 -14.70
CA PRO A 271 -22.27 -0.62 -14.70
C PRO A 271 -21.35 -0.99 -15.86
N VAL A 272 -20.24 -1.67 -15.57
CA VAL A 272 -19.36 -2.28 -16.57
C VAL A 272 -19.72 -3.75 -16.81
N SER A 273 -19.48 -4.24 -18.02
CA SER A 273 -19.96 -5.57 -18.45
C SER A 273 -18.89 -6.66 -18.42
N LYS A 274 -17.60 -6.32 -18.38
CA LYS A 274 -16.49 -7.28 -18.46
C LYS A 274 -15.60 -7.23 -17.22
N PRO A 275 -15.18 -8.38 -16.65
CA PRO A 275 -14.13 -8.41 -15.66
C PRO A 275 -12.88 -7.67 -16.15
N GLY A 276 -12.27 -6.85 -15.29
CA GLY A 276 -11.14 -6.02 -15.71
C GLY A 276 -10.79 -4.92 -14.73
N ILE A 277 -9.76 -4.15 -15.11
CA ILE A 277 -9.34 -2.93 -14.41
C ILE A 277 -9.83 -1.73 -15.22
N TYR A 278 -10.39 -0.75 -14.53
CA TYR A 278 -10.98 0.43 -15.14
C TYR A 278 -10.38 1.68 -14.52
N GLY A 279 -10.08 2.66 -15.37
CA GLY A 279 -9.63 3.98 -14.95
C GLY A 279 -10.81 4.93 -14.75
N VAL A 280 -10.72 5.80 -13.75
CA VAL A 280 -11.68 6.88 -13.51
C VAL A 280 -10.88 8.17 -13.38
N THR A 281 -10.98 9.03 -14.40
CA THR A 281 -10.42 10.38 -14.36
C THR A 281 -11.49 11.33 -13.83
N MET A 282 -11.16 12.13 -12.82
CA MET A 282 -12.04 13.15 -12.27
C MET A 282 -11.39 14.52 -12.44
N ALA A 283 -11.90 15.33 -13.36
CA ALA A 283 -11.41 16.69 -13.61
C ALA A 283 -12.30 17.71 -12.91
N ILE A 284 -11.69 18.60 -12.14
CA ILE A 284 -12.32 19.70 -11.43
C ILE A 284 -11.92 20.96 -12.19
N ASN A 285 -12.88 21.72 -12.72
CA ASN A 285 -12.60 23.00 -13.38
C ASN A 285 -13.46 24.07 -12.74
N LEU A 286 -12.86 24.94 -11.93
CA LEU A 286 -13.52 25.98 -11.16
C LEU A 286 -12.97 27.35 -11.57
N SER A 287 -13.69 28.40 -11.18
CA SER A 287 -13.37 29.79 -11.49
C SER A 287 -11.91 30.20 -11.30
N THR A 288 -11.20 29.65 -10.31
CA THR A 288 -9.78 29.99 -10.06
C THR A 288 -8.93 28.74 -9.76
N TYR A 289 -9.42 27.54 -10.09
CA TYR A 289 -8.75 26.29 -9.76
C TYR A 289 -9.15 25.19 -10.73
N ASP A 290 -8.16 24.51 -11.28
CA ASP A 290 -8.34 23.28 -12.04
C ASP A 290 -7.43 22.17 -11.50
N ASP A 291 -7.92 20.93 -11.54
CA ASP A 291 -7.13 19.75 -11.15
C ASP A 291 -7.71 18.49 -11.81
N THR A 292 -6.86 17.48 -11.99
CA THR A 292 -7.26 16.18 -12.54
C THR A 292 -6.77 15.05 -11.66
N LEU A 293 -7.73 14.36 -11.05
CA LEU A 293 -7.48 13.19 -10.21
C LEU A 293 -7.63 11.91 -11.03
N LYS A 294 -6.72 10.95 -10.79
CA LYS A 294 -6.77 9.63 -11.42
C LYS A 294 -7.02 8.57 -10.35
N HIS A 295 -8.06 7.77 -10.58
CA HIS A 295 -8.43 6.63 -9.76
C HIS A 295 -8.60 5.39 -10.63
N ALA A 296 -8.61 4.23 -10.00
CA ALA A 296 -8.96 2.98 -10.67
C ALA A 296 -9.83 2.11 -9.77
N PHE A 297 -10.49 1.13 -10.37
CA PHE A 297 -11.18 0.06 -9.67
C PHE A 297 -11.04 -1.26 -10.43
N GLY A 298 -11.15 -2.37 -9.70
CA GLY A 298 -11.22 -3.70 -10.28
C GLY A 298 -12.65 -4.23 -10.25
N TYR A 299 -13.12 -4.81 -11.35
CA TYR A 299 -14.41 -5.47 -11.43
C TYR A 299 -14.22 -6.97 -11.69
N GLN A 300 -14.81 -7.81 -10.83
CA GLN A 300 -14.72 -9.27 -10.89
C GLN A 300 -13.29 -9.80 -11.09
N ILE A 301 -12.34 -9.29 -10.32
CA ILE A 301 -10.90 -9.47 -10.56
C ILE A 301 -10.44 -10.93 -10.62
N SER A 302 -11.11 -11.86 -9.94
CA SER A 302 -10.79 -13.29 -10.00
C SER A 302 -11.11 -13.95 -11.34
N LYS A 303 -11.87 -13.26 -12.20
CA LYS A 303 -12.21 -13.70 -13.56
C LYS A 303 -11.34 -13.02 -14.63
N ILE A 304 -10.44 -12.12 -14.24
CA ILE A 304 -9.47 -11.53 -15.17
C ILE A 304 -8.53 -12.66 -15.61
N SER A 305 -8.46 -12.88 -16.92
CA SER A 305 -7.65 -13.94 -17.50
C SER A 305 -7.04 -13.45 -18.80
N THR A 306 -5.73 -13.58 -18.92
CA THR A 306 -4.97 -13.35 -20.15
C THR A 306 -4.52 -14.70 -20.72
N PRO A 307 -4.30 -14.81 -22.04
CA PRO A 307 -3.79 -16.05 -22.64
C PRO A 307 -2.49 -16.54 -21.98
N TYR A 308 -2.26 -17.84 -21.99
CA TYR A 308 -0.94 -18.38 -21.67
C TYR A 308 -0.06 -18.27 -22.91
N HIS A 309 1.10 -17.64 -22.74
CA HIS A 309 2.13 -17.55 -23.79
C HIS A 309 3.24 -18.58 -23.56
N ARG A 310 2.95 -19.65 -22.82
CA ARG A 310 3.94 -20.65 -22.41
C ARG A 310 4.47 -21.46 -23.62
N PRO A 311 5.77 -21.41 -23.92
CA PRO A 311 6.36 -22.18 -25.01
C PRO A 311 6.23 -23.71 -24.79
N PRO A 312 6.13 -24.52 -25.87
CA PRO A 312 5.98 -25.97 -25.74
C PRO A 312 7.14 -26.69 -25.02
N ASP A 313 8.34 -26.13 -25.08
CA ASP A 313 9.56 -26.65 -24.45
C ASP A 313 9.90 -25.96 -23.11
N PHE A 314 8.99 -25.14 -22.55
CA PHE A 314 9.26 -24.31 -21.37
C PHE A 314 9.83 -25.09 -20.16
N GLU A 315 9.22 -26.22 -19.82
CA GLU A 315 9.70 -27.08 -18.72
C GLU A 315 11.07 -27.67 -19.02
N ALA A 316 11.28 -28.12 -20.26
CA ALA A 316 12.56 -28.70 -20.68
C ALA A 316 13.67 -27.64 -20.65
N TYR A 317 13.36 -26.42 -21.10
CA TYR A 317 14.25 -25.26 -21.08
C TYR A 317 14.71 -24.91 -19.65
N TRP A 318 13.77 -24.76 -18.71
CA TRP A 318 14.13 -24.43 -17.32
C TRP A 318 14.74 -25.59 -16.55
N LYS A 319 14.43 -26.84 -16.92
CA LYS A 319 15.15 -28.01 -16.42
C LYS A 319 16.61 -27.95 -16.88
N LYS A 320 16.86 -27.70 -18.16
CA LYS A 320 18.21 -27.56 -18.71
C LYS A 320 18.99 -26.41 -18.06
N ALA A 321 18.35 -25.26 -17.81
CA ALA A 321 19.00 -24.15 -17.10
C ALA A 321 19.47 -24.52 -15.70
N LYS A 322 18.70 -25.34 -14.97
CA LYS A 322 19.12 -25.88 -13.66
C LYS A 322 20.25 -26.90 -13.79
N GLU A 323 20.20 -27.79 -14.79
CA GLU A 323 21.30 -28.73 -15.07
C GLU A 323 22.60 -27.98 -15.42
N ASP A 324 22.51 -26.86 -16.15
CA ASP A 324 23.66 -26.00 -16.44
C ASP A 324 24.18 -25.31 -15.18
N LEU A 325 23.30 -24.85 -14.29
CA LEU A 325 23.67 -24.30 -12.99
C LEU A 325 24.35 -25.35 -12.10
N ASP A 326 23.83 -26.58 -12.05
CA ASP A 326 24.39 -27.70 -11.27
C ASP A 326 25.81 -28.08 -11.72
N ALA A 327 26.13 -27.85 -13.00
CA ALA A 327 27.46 -28.11 -13.55
C ALA A 327 28.52 -27.07 -13.14
N VAL A 328 28.12 -25.92 -12.60
CA VAL A 328 29.03 -24.86 -12.14
C VAL A 328 29.38 -25.06 -10.67
N ASP A 329 30.68 -25.17 -10.36
CA ASP A 329 31.16 -25.18 -8.98
C ASP A 329 30.86 -23.82 -8.30
N PRO A 330 29.99 -23.79 -7.27
CA PRO A 330 29.54 -22.55 -6.66
C PRO A 330 30.64 -21.76 -5.96
N LYS A 331 31.77 -22.39 -5.60
CA LYS A 331 32.89 -21.74 -4.87
C LYS A 331 32.42 -20.85 -3.72
N TYR A 332 31.50 -21.37 -2.90
CA TYR A 332 30.91 -20.62 -1.79
C TYR A 332 31.99 -20.06 -0.86
N ASN A 333 31.98 -18.75 -0.66
CA ASN A 333 32.88 -18.06 0.24
C ASN A 333 32.08 -17.23 1.24
N ILE A 334 32.13 -17.63 2.52
CA ILE A 334 31.33 -17.05 3.61
C ILE A 334 32.26 -16.22 4.49
N ILE A 335 32.23 -14.90 4.31
CA ILE A 335 33.18 -13.97 4.93
C ILE A 335 32.47 -13.23 6.06
N LEU A 336 32.97 -13.36 7.30
CA LEU A 336 32.44 -12.58 8.43
C LEU A 336 32.74 -11.09 8.21
N ASP A 337 31.71 -10.25 8.32
CA ASP A 337 31.87 -8.80 8.36
C ASP A 337 31.77 -8.32 9.81
N ASP A 338 32.93 -8.04 10.42
CA ASP A 338 33.00 -7.59 11.82
C ASP A 338 32.37 -6.21 12.04
N LYS A 339 32.27 -5.36 10.99
CA LYS A 339 31.72 -4.01 11.09
C LYS A 339 30.20 -4.02 11.09
N LEU A 340 29.61 -4.89 10.28
CA LEU A 340 28.16 -5.07 10.18
C LEU A 340 27.63 -6.08 11.21
N THR A 341 28.51 -6.87 11.84
CA THR A 341 28.16 -7.75 12.93
C THR A 341 27.71 -6.96 14.17
N THR A 342 26.63 -7.39 14.82
CA THR A 342 26.06 -6.73 16.00
C THR A 342 26.22 -7.60 17.25
N ARG A 343 25.77 -7.05 18.40
CA ARG A 343 25.63 -7.81 19.64
C ARG A 343 24.70 -9.01 19.50
N PHE A 344 23.71 -8.95 18.61
CA PHE A 344 22.65 -9.95 18.48
C PHE A 344 22.81 -10.87 17.27
N HIS A 345 23.51 -10.40 16.23
CA HIS A 345 23.67 -11.11 14.96
C HIS A 345 25.13 -11.16 14.53
N LYS A 346 25.54 -12.26 13.90
CA LYS A 346 26.72 -12.30 13.04
C LYS A 346 26.29 -11.97 11.62
N THR A 347 27.04 -11.10 10.95
CA THR A 347 26.77 -10.69 9.57
C THR A 347 27.88 -11.19 8.66
N TYR A 348 27.51 -11.80 7.54
CA TYR A 348 28.44 -12.36 6.57
C TYR A 348 28.15 -11.82 5.18
N LYS A 349 29.21 -11.55 4.41
CA LYS A 349 29.12 -11.48 2.96
C LYS A 349 29.30 -12.89 2.42
N VAL A 350 28.29 -13.41 1.74
CA VAL A 350 28.35 -14.70 1.05
C VAL A 350 28.59 -14.42 -0.42
N GLU A 351 29.70 -14.92 -0.96
CA GLU A 351 30.02 -14.84 -2.38
C GLU A 351 29.90 -16.22 -3.03
N MET A 352 29.41 -16.27 -4.26
CA MET A 352 29.22 -17.52 -5.02
C MET A 352 29.35 -17.28 -6.52
N ILE A 353 29.71 -18.32 -7.28
CA ILE A 353 29.81 -18.31 -8.74
C ILE A 353 28.60 -18.99 -9.33
N SER A 354 27.70 -18.26 -10.00
CA SER A 354 26.46 -18.75 -10.59
C SER A 354 26.61 -19.15 -12.07
N LEU A 355 25.49 -19.41 -12.74
CA LEU A 355 25.41 -19.70 -14.18
C LEU A 355 26.26 -18.73 -14.99
N ASP A 356 26.95 -19.24 -16.02
CA ASP A 356 27.89 -18.51 -16.88
C ASP A 356 29.17 -18.04 -16.16
N GLU A 357 29.57 -18.72 -15.07
CA GLU A 357 30.74 -18.38 -14.24
C GLU A 357 30.68 -16.95 -13.65
N VAL A 358 29.47 -16.43 -13.45
CA VAL A 358 29.25 -15.07 -12.93
C VAL A 358 29.32 -15.05 -11.40
N LYS A 359 30.19 -14.20 -10.84
CA LYS A 359 30.22 -13.94 -9.40
C LYS A 359 29.01 -13.11 -8.97
N ILE A 360 28.32 -13.57 -7.93
CA ILE A 360 27.24 -12.87 -7.24
C ILE A 360 27.51 -12.88 -5.73
N PHE A 361 26.76 -12.08 -4.96
CA PHE A 361 26.91 -12.05 -3.51
C PHE A 361 25.59 -11.80 -2.78
N GLY A 362 25.57 -12.08 -1.49
CA GLY A 362 24.46 -11.73 -0.62
C GLY A 362 24.90 -11.46 0.81
N TRP A 363 24.04 -10.80 1.58
CA TRP A 363 24.25 -10.52 2.99
C TRP A 363 23.46 -11.48 3.85
N LEU A 364 24.16 -12.28 4.65
CA LEU A 364 23.60 -13.28 5.55
C LEU A 364 23.72 -12.81 7.00
N THR A 365 22.60 -12.71 7.72
CA THR A 365 22.57 -12.36 9.13
C THR A 365 22.08 -13.56 9.96
N ILE A 366 22.89 -13.99 10.92
CA ILE A 366 22.60 -15.15 11.77
C ILE A 366 22.47 -14.69 13.23
N PRO A 367 21.31 -14.88 13.89
CA PRO A 367 21.19 -14.62 15.31
C PRO A 367 22.18 -15.45 16.13
N ARG A 368 22.78 -14.89 17.18
CA ARG A 368 23.83 -15.55 17.98
C ARG A 368 23.33 -16.66 18.92
N LEU A 369 22.01 -16.88 19.00
CA LEU A 369 21.45 -17.92 19.88
C LEU A 369 21.70 -19.32 19.28
N PRO A 370 22.06 -20.33 20.10
CA PRO A 370 22.42 -21.66 19.62
C PRO A 370 21.19 -22.53 19.29
N LYS A 371 20.44 -22.16 18.25
CA LYS A 371 19.29 -22.93 17.73
C LYS A 371 19.13 -22.74 16.21
N LYS A 372 18.35 -23.62 15.57
CA LYS A 372 17.94 -23.43 14.17
C LYS A 372 16.83 -22.36 14.06
N PHE A 373 16.93 -21.50 13.06
CA PHE A 373 16.01 -20.39 12.81
C PHE A 373 15.34 -20.50 11.43
N PRO A 374 14.09 -20.02 11.27
CA PRO A 374 13.53 -19.75 9.95
C PRO A 374 14.46 -18.89 9.12
N VAL A 375 14.40 -19.03 7.80
CA VAL A 375 15.19 -18.21 6.86
C VAL A 375 14.25 -17.32 6.07
N ILE A 376 14.56 -16.03 6.02
CA ILE A 376 13.88 -15.03 5.20
C ILE A 376 14.87 -14.58 4.12
N VAL A 377 14.54 -14.82 2.86
CA VAL A 377 15.38 -14.46 1.71
C VAL A 377 14.78 -13.27 0.97
N GLY A 378 15.54 -12.19 0.84
CA GLY A 378 15.14 -11.02 0.05
C GLY A 378 15.79 -11.01 -1.32
N PHE A 379 15.01 -10.69 -2.35
CA PHE A 379 15.51 -10.46 -3.71
C PHE A 379 15.34 -9.00 -4.10
N GLN A 380 16.31 -8.47 -4.85
CA GLN A 380 16.38 -7.04 -5.07
C GLN A 380 15.38 -6.51 -6.09
N GLY A 381 15.03 -5.22 -5.96
CA GLY A 381 14.37 -4.46 -7.01
C GLY A 381 15.33 -4.11 -8.16
N TYR A 382 14.78 -3.55 -9.24
CA TYR A 382 15.53 -3.28 -10.47
C TYR A 382 16.75 -2.38 -10.23
N ARG A 383 17.96 -2.94 -10.40
CA ARG A 383 19.26 -2.28 -10.14
C ARG A 383 19.46 -1.80 -8.68
N VAL A 384 18.72 -2.35 -7.71
CA VAL A 384 18.85 -1.97 -6.30
C VAL A 384 19.83 -2.91 -5.60
N GLU A 385 20.85 -2.38 -4.93
CA GLU A 385 21.67 -3.18 -4.01
C GLU A 385 20.94 -3.32 -2.67
N LEU A 386 20.83 -4.54 -2.16
CA LEU A 386 20.26 -4.83 -0.85
C LEU A 386 21.35 -4.85 0.22
N ASP A 387 21.02 -4.25 1.37
CA ASP A 387 21.79 -4.30 2.61
C ASP A 387 21.42 -5.52 3.48
N PRO A 388 22.20 -5.85 4.54
CA PRO A 388 21.82 -6.87 5.50
C PRO A 388 20.49 -6.55 6.23
N LEU A 389 19.64 -7.57 6.43
CA LEU A 389 18.41 -7.45 7.22
C LEU A 389 18.53 -8.17 8.55
N TYR A 390 18.08 -7.53 9.63
CA TYR A 390 18.19 -8.06 10.99
C TYR A 390 16.82 -8.42 11.54
N TYR A 391 16.60 -9.71 11.78
CA TYR A 391 15.39 -10.23 12.42
C TYR A 391 15.75 -10.94 13.73
N GLU A 392 15.10 -10.61 14.84
CA GLU A 392 15.40 -11.27 16.13
C GLU A 392 15.03 -12.77 16.13
N GLY A 393 14.01 -13.15 15.36
CA GLY A 393 13.44 -14.50 15.33
C GLY A 393 13.78 -15.33 14.10
N SER A 394 14.59 -14.81 13.18
CA SER A 394 14.89 -15.44 11.89
C SER A 394 16.29 -15.08 11.39
N ILE A 395 16.79 -15.89 10.47
CA ILE A 395 17.99 -15.61 9.67
C ILE A 395 17.56 -14.78 8.46
N GLY A 396 18.26 -13.68 8.19
CA GLY A 396 18.05 -12.87 7.00
C GLY A 396 19.09 -13.22 5.94
N PHE A 397 18.67 -13.37 4.68
CA PHE A 397 19.58 -13.53 3.56
C PHE A 397 19.14 -12.69 2.37
N ASN A 398 19.74 -11.51 2.20
CA ASN A 398 19.47 -10.67 1.05
C ASN A 398 20.44 -10.99 -0.08
N LEU A 399 19.92 -11.46 -1.20
CA LEU A 399 20.72 -11.75 -2.39
C LEU A 399 20.83 -10.49 -3.26
N ASN A 400 22.04 -10.24 -3.75
CA ASN A 400 22.32 -9.31 -4.84
C ASN A 400 22.72 -10.14 -6.07
N THR A 401 21.83 -10.26 -7.06
CA THR A 401 22.10 -11.05 -8.28
C THR A 401 23.18 -10.40 -9.17
N ARG A 402 23.50 -11.07 -10.30
CA ARG A 402 24.33 -10.48 -11.36
C ARG A 402 23.83 -9.09 -11.74
N GLY A 403 24.75 -8.17 -12.02
CA GLY A 403 24.40 -6.78 -12.34
C GLY A 403 24.51 -5.77 -11.20
N ILE A 404 24.63 -6.21 -9.94
CA ILE A 404 24.67 -5.30 -8.78
C ILE A 404 26.09 -4.91 -8.37
N GLU A 405 27.02 -5.86 -8.32
CA GLU A 405 28.38 -5.58 -7.85
C GLU A 405 29.06 -4.53 -8.73
N LYS A 406 29.79 -3.58 -8.12
CA LYS A 406 30.47 -2.48 -8.85
C LYS A 406 31.42 -2.97 -9.94
N ASN A 407 32.00 -4.15 -9.74
CA ASN A 407 32.89 -4.82 -10.69
C ASN A 407 32.14 -5.54 -11.82
N TRP A 408 30.82 -5.33 -11.94
CA TRP A 408 30.02 -5.76 -13.08
C TRP A 408 30.23 -4.87 -14.32
N LYS A 409 30.67 -3.62 -14.16
CA LYS A 409 30.90 -2.69 -15.28
C LYS A 409 31.74 -3.27 -16.43
N PRO A 410 32.82 -4.05 -16.21
CA PRO A 410 33.55 -4.72 -17.29
C PRO A 410 32.70 -5.70 -18.13
N PHE A 411 31.64 -6.29 -17.58
CA PHE A 411 30.70 -7.18 -18.28
C PHE A 411 29.53 -6.44 -18.92
N ASN A 412 29.26 -5.21 -18.49
CA ASN A 412 28.24 -4.33 -19.07
C ASN A 412 28.81 -2.90 -19.23
N PRO A 413 29.81 -2.69 -20.11
CA PRO A 413 30.56 -1.44 -20.19
C PRO A 413 29.70 -0.26 -20.63
N GLU A 414 28.66 -0.52 -21.42
CA GLU A 414 27.72 0.48 -21.95
C GLU A 414 26.57 0.79 -20.98
N ASP A 415 26.59 0.24 -19.76
CA ASP A 415 25.51 0.32 -18.76
C ASP A 415 24.12 0.01 -19.35
N GLU A 416 24.05 -1.00 -20.22
CA GLU A 416 22.81 -1.43 -20.84
C GLU A 416 21.77 -1.81 -19.76
N GLN A 417 20.51 -1.51 -20.03
CA GLN A 417 19.40 -1.88 -19.15
C GLN A 417 19.38 -3.40 -18.98
N PRO A 418 19.40 -3.95 -17.74
CA PRO A 418 19.36 -5.40 -17.52
C PRO A 418 18.24 -6.12 -18.27
N LEU A 419 17.10 -5.45 -18.50
CA LEU A 419 16.00 -5.96 -19.34
C LEU A 419 16.43 -6.26 -20.79
N LEU A 420 17.38 -5.52 -21.35
CA LEU A 420 17.76 -5.56 -22.76
C LEU A 420 19.01 -6.42 -23.04
N ILE A 421 19.84 -6.67 -22.02
CA ILE A 421 21.07 -7.46 -22.17
C ILE A 421 20.75 -8.86 -22.71
N ASN A 422 21.21 -9.14 -23.93
CA ASN A 422 20.98 -10.38 -24.68
C ASN A 422 19.49 -10.72 -24.89
N ILE A 423 18.60 -9.73 -24.98
CA ILE A 423 17.14 -9.94 -25.06
C ILE A 423 16.64 -10.74 -26.26
N THR A 424 17.47 -10.95 -27.29
CA THR A 424 17.13 -11.74 -28.49
C THR A 424 17.64 -13.19 -28.44
N ASP A 425 18.42 -13.56 -27.42
CA ASP A 425 19.00 -14.90 -27.25
C ASP A 425 18.56 -15.43 -25.88
N ARG A 426 17.47 -16.23 -25.84
CA ARG A 426 16.95 -16.81 -24.58
C ARG A 426 18.03 -17.47 -23.74
N ASP A 427 18.98 -18.18 -24.37
CA ASP A 427 19.98 -18.98 -23.65
C ASP A 427 21.07 -18.13 -22.99
N LYS A 428 21.24 -16.87 -23.45
CA LYS A 428 22.16 -15.88 -22.87
C LYS A 428 21.46 -14.71 -22.20
N TYR A 429 20.13 -14.71 -22.19
CA TYR A 429 19.35 -13.60 -21.70
C TYR A 429 19.62 -13.34 -20.21
N MET A 430 19.73 -12.07 -19.82
CA MET A 430 20.05 -11.67 -18.44
C MET A 430 19.17 -12.32 -17.39
N TYR A 431 17.86 -12.47 -17.64
CA TYR A 431 16.94 -13.08 -16.66
C TYR A 431 17.02 -14.60 -16.58
N ARG A 432 17.55 -15.29 -17.60
CA ARG A 432 17.95 -16.70 -17.44
C ARG A 432 18.96 -16.84 -16.31
N GLY A 433 19.97 -15.97 -16.37
CA GLY A 433 21.01 -15.82 -15.37
C GLY A 433 20.48 -15.41 -13.99
N MET A 434 19.74 -14.30 -13.90
CA MET A 434 19.22 -13.79 -12.62
C MET A 434 18.31 -14.80 -11.92
N TYR A 435 17.46 -15.54 -12.66
CA TYR A 435 16.63 -16.58 -12.05
C TYR A 435 17.48 -17.73 -11.51
N MET A 436 18.55 -18.12 -12.21
CA MET A 436 19.50 -19.12 -11.70
C MET A 436 20.33 -18.62 -10.51
N ASP A 437 20.64 -17.32 -10.44
CA ASP A 437 21.28 -16.71 -9.27
C ASP A 437 20.41 -16.89 -8.01
N CYS A 438 19.09 -16.68 -8.14
CA CYS A 438 18.16 -16.89 -7.05
C CYS A 438 17.98 -18.37 -6.68
N VAL A 439 17.97 -19.28 -7.66
CA VAL A 439 17.99 -20.74 -7.39
C VAL A 439 19.25 -21.13 -6.62
N ARG A 440 20.41 -20.59 -7.03
CA ARG A 440 21.69 -20.84 -6.37
C ARG A 440 21.70 -20.37 -4.91
N ALA A 441 21.07 -19.24 -4.62
CA ALA A 441 20.92 -18.76 -3.25
C ALA A 441 20.11 -19.73 -2.37
N ILE A 442 19.09 -20.39 -2.93
CA ILE A 442 18.36 -21.44 -2.21
C ILE A 442 19.21 -22.70 -2.05
N GLU A 443 20.00 -23.09 -3.04
CA GLU A 443 20.94 -24.22 -2.93
C GLU A 443 21.99 -24.01 -1.84
N PHE A 444 22.54 -22.80 -1.74
CA PHE A 444 23.45 -22.40 -0.68
C PHE A 444 22.88 -22.69 0.71
N LEU A 445 21.61 -22.36 0.95
CA LEU A 445 20.96 -22.64 2.24
C LEU A 445 20.88 -24.15 2.51
N TYR A 446 20.56 -24.95 1.50
CA TYR A 446 20.45 -26.40 1.67
C TYR A 446 21.81 -27.09 1.85
N SER A 447 22.89 -26.53 1.29
CA SER A 447 24.24 -27.08 1.44
C SER A 447 24.94 -26.65 2.74
N HIS A 448 24.39 -25.69 3.49
CA HIS A 448 24.99 -25.15 4.73
C HIS A 448 24.00 -25.16 5.90
N GLU A 449 23.21 -26.22 6.03
CA GLU A 449 22.21 -26.33 7.10
C GLU A 449 22.82 -26.31 8.53
N ASP A 450 24.12 -26.59 8.63
CA ASP A 450 24.93 -26.56 9.84
C ASP A 450 25.11 -25.14 10.39
N LEU A 451 24.90 -24.10 9.57
CA LEU A 451 24.88 -22.69 9.99
C LEU A 451 23.62 -22.28 10.78
N GLY A 452 22.74 -23.25 11.10
CA GLY A 452 21.56 -23.00 11.93
C GLY A 452 20.30 -22.69 11.13
N PHE A 453 20.25 -23.07 9.85
CA PHE A 453 19.05 -22.89 9.02
C PHE A 453 17.98 -23.94 9.33
N ASP A 454 16.76 -23.50 9.65
CA ASP A 454 15.59 -24.37 9.63
C ASP A 454 14.98 -24.38 8.23
N LEU A 455 15.47 -25.28 7.39
CA LEU A 455 15.06 -25.43 5.99
C LEU A 455 13.60 -25.86 5.82
N SER A 456 12.91 -26.25 6.90
CA SER A 456 11.47 -26.49 6.88
C SER A 456 10.63 -25.21 6.96
N ARG A 457 11.28 -24.04 7.07
CA ARG A 457 10.69 -22.72 7.26
C ARG A 457 11.46 -21.63 6.50
N ILE A 458 11.35 -21.65 5.18
CA ILE A 458 11.94 -20.65 4.28
C ILE A 458 10.86 -19.75 3.71
N LEU A 459 10.97 -18.45 3.89
CA LEU A 459 10.14 -17.46 3.20
C LEU A 459 11.02 -16.64 2.25
N VAL A 460 10.48 -16.31 1.09
CA VAL A 460 11.14 -15.39 0.15
C VAL A 460 10.27 -14.15 -0.04
N PHE A 461 10.89 -13.00 -0.27
CA PHE A 461 10.15 -11.78 -0.54
C PHE A 461 10.89 -10.83 -1.49
N GLY A 462 10.12 -9.92 -2.09
CA GLY A 462 10.64 -8.86 -2.94
C GLY A 462 9.52 -7.97 -3.49
N GLY A 463 9.89 -6.79 -3.96
CA GLY A 463 8.99 -5.88 -4.67
C GLY A 463 9.45 -5.66 -6.10
N SER A 464 8.53 -5.38 -7.02
CA SER A 464 8.85 -5.10 -8.43
C SER A 464 9.64 -6.25 -9.08
N GLN A 465 10.88 -6.02 -9.54
CA GLN A 465 11.77 -7.08 -10.03
C GLN A 465 11.95 -8.19 -8.97
N GLY A 466 12.14 -7.81 -7.71
CA GLY A 466 12.35 -8.77 -6.62
C GLY A 466 11.13 -9.68 -6.43
N ALA A 467 9.93 -9.16 -6.68
CA ALA A 467 8.72 -9.96 -6.67
C ALA A 467 8.69 -10.99 -7.81
N ALA A 468 9.09 -10.60 -9.03
CA ALA A 468 9.25 -11.54 -10.14
C ALA A 468 10.29 -12.63 -9.80
N LEU A 469 11.46 -12.23 -9.26
CA LEU A 469 12.50 -13.15 -8.81
C LEU A 469 11.97 -14.12 -7.74
N SER A 470 11.22 -13.64 -6.74
CA SER A 470 10.62 -14.46 -5.68
C SER A 470 9.67 -15.54 -6.24
N LEU A 471 8.75 -15.15 -7.12
CA LEU A 471 7.75 -16.06 -7.70
C LEU A 471 8.40 -17.14 -8.57
N VAL A 472 9.32 -16.73 -9.45
CA VAL A 472 10.05 -17.66 -10.33
C VAL A 472 10.94 -18.60 -9.53
N THR A 473 11.62 -18.10 -8.50
CA THR A 473 12.45 -18.95 -7.62
C THR A 473 11.60 -20.01 -6.93
N ALA A 474 10.42 -19.66 -6.41
CA ALA A 474 9.52 -20.61 -5.78
C ALA A 474 9.00 -21.67 -6.74
N ALA A 475 8.72 -21.30 -7.99
CA ALA A 475 8.36 -22.24 -9.04
C ALA A 475 9.50 -23.21 -9.38
N LEU A 476 10.73 -22.71 -9.54
CA LEU A 476 11.88 -23.50 -10.00
C LEU A 476 12.51 -24.37 -8.89
N THR A 477 12.35 -23.98 -7.63
CA THR A 477 12.82 -24.70 -6.43
C THR A 477 11.69 -25.45 -5.72
N THR A 478 10.76 -26.02 -6.50
CA THR A 478 9.53 -26.65 -6.02
C THR A 478 9.73 -27.42 -4.71
N ASN A 479 8.87 -27.18 -3.73
CA ASN A 479 8.92 -27.77 -2.39
C ASN A 479 10.11 -27.35 -1.51
N LYS A 480 10.83 -26.27 -1.83
CA LYS A 480 11.85 -25.67 -0.92
C LYS A 480 11.37 -24.43 -0.17
N ILE A 481 10.46 -23.62 -0.73
CA ILE A 481 9.94 -22.36 -0.13
C ILE A 481 8.55 -22.51 0.48
N ASN A 482 8.34 -22.04 1.72
CA ASN A 482 7.11 -22.19 2.51
C ASN A 482 6.06 -21.13 2.22
N ALA A 483 6.52 -19.91 1.97
CA ALA A 483 5.68 -18.76 1.78
C ALA A 483 6.43 -17.70 0.97
N ILE A 484 5.67 -16.86 0.27
CA ILE A 484 6.17 -15.78 -0.58
C ILE A 484 5.45 -14.50 -0.19
N ILE A 485 6.18 -13.39 -0.10
CA ILE A 485 5.59 -12.04 -0.01
C ILE A 485 6.06 -11.25 -1.23
N VAL A 486 5.13 -10.81 -2.06
CA VAL A 486 5.44 -10.06 -3.28
C VAL A 486 4.60 -8.81 -3.40
N ASP A 487 5.24 -7.71 -3.81
CA ASP A 487 4.57 -6.44 -4.08
C ASP A 487 4.79 -6.01 -5.53
N ASN A 488 3.69 -5.77 -6.26
CA ASN A 488 3.69 -5.23 -7.62
C ASN A 488 4.69 -5.94 -8.58
N PRO A 489 4.61 -7.28 -8.76
CA PRO A 489 5.54 -8.00 -9.63
C PRO A 489 5.48 -7.49 -11.07
N ILE A 490 6.62 -7.02 -11.57
CA ILE A 490 6.81 -6.70 -12.98
C ILE A 490 7.03 -7.98 -13.80
N PHE A 491 6.97 -7.88 -15.13
CA PHE A 491 7.17 -9.00 -16.07
C PHE A 491 6.15 -10.13 -15.94
N CYS A 492 4.95 -9.82 -15.45
CA CYS A 492 3.86 -10.80 -15.33
C CYS A 492 3.42 -11.34 -16.70
N ASP A 493 3.21 -10.44 -17.66
CA ASP A 493 2.68 -10.74 -19.00
C ASP A 493 3.14 -9.66 -19.97
N PHE A 494 4.23 -9.90 -20.72
CA PHE A 494 4.78 -8.92 -21.66
C PHE A 494 3.85 -8.72 -22.86
N HIS A 495 3.16 -9.78 -23.29
CA HIS A 495 2.21 -9.72 -24.40
C HIS A 495 1.04 -8.80 -24.09
N GLU A 496 0.41 -8.98 -22.93
CA GLU A 496 -0.69 -8.12 -22.52
C GLU A 496 -0.20 -6.71 -22.17
N SER A 497 0.96 -6.57 -21.53
CA SER A 497 1.57 -5.26 -21.27
C SER A 497 1.80 -4.47 -22.56
N TYR A 498 2.22 -5.13 -23.65
CA TYR A 498 2.38 -4.51 -24.96
C TYR A 498 1.04 -4.04 -25.55
N LYS A 499 -0.03 -4.84 -25.44
CA LYS A 499 -1.37 -4.42 -25.90
C LYS A 499 -1.92 -3.22 -25.14
N LEU A 500 -1.53 -3.08 -23.87
CA LEU A 500 -1.99 -2.00 -22.99
C LEU A 500 -1.24 -0.67 -23.22
N ILE A 501 -0.19 -0.64 -24.06
CA ILE A 501 0.62 0.56 -24.31
C ILE A 501 -0.18 1.74 -24.89
N SER A 502 -1.34 1.48 -25.51
CA SER A 502 -2.25 2.54 -25.97
C SER A 502 -2.75 3.42 -24.81
N ASN A 503 -2.76 2.88 -23.59
CA ASN A 503 -3.00 3.66 -22.39
C ASN A 503 -1.72 4.41 -22.00
N LYS A 504 -1.77 5.75 -22.01
CA LYS A 504 -0.65 6.61 -21.60
C LYS A 504 -0.12 6.31 -20.18
N LEU A 505 -0.92 5.69 -19.31
CA LEU A 505 -0.44 5.25 -17.99
C LEU A 505 0.70 4.22 -18.11
N TYR A 506 0.67 3.38 -19.15
CA TYR A 506 1.61 2.27 -19.34
C TYR A 506 2.69 2.57 -20.39
N ASP A 507 2.72 3.78 -20.97
CA ASP A 507 3.80 4.25 -21.85
C ASP A 507 5.07 4.59 -21.03
N ASN A 508 5.61 3.56 -20.38
CA ASN A 508 6.77 3.64 -19.50
C ASN A 508 7.55 2.31 -19.53
N PHE A 509 8.65 2.26 -18.78
CA PHE A 509 9.32 1.01 -18.45
C PHE A 509 8.31 0.00 -17.86
N PRO A 510 8.41 -1.31 -18.20
CA PRO A 510 9.39 -1.93 -19.08
C PRO A 510 9.00 -1.96 -20.56
N THR A 511 7.70 -1.91 -20.88
CA THR A 511 7.17 -2.12 -22.24
C THR A 511 7.74 -1.11 -23.24
N LYS A 512 7.86 0.16 -22.85
CA LYS A 512 8.43 1.22 -23.71
C LYS A 512 9.86 0.90 -24.15
N GLN A 513 10.69 0.31 -23.27
CA GLN A 513 12.05 -0.08 -23.63
C GLN A 513 12.09 -1.20 -24.66
N LEU A 514 11.14 -2.13 -24.63
CA LEU A 514 11.03 -3.19 -25.65
C LEU A 514 10.69 -2.59 -27.02
N ILE A 515 9.76 -1.63 -27.05
CA ILE A 515 9.38 -0.91 -28.28
C ILE A 515 10.59 -0.15 -28.83
N GLU A 516 11.25 0.65 -28.00
CA GLU A 516 12.44 1.42 -28.39
C GLU A 516 13.58 0.49 -28.86
N PHE A 517 13.74 -0.69 -28.25
CA PHE A 517 14.70 -1.69 -28.69
C PHE A 517 14.40 -2.17 -30.11
N THR A 518 13.16 -2.53 -30.44
CA THR A 518 12.80 -2.98 -31.80
C THR A 518 12.93 -1.87 -32.84
N GLN A 519 12.66 -0.61 -32.48
CA GLN A 519 12.86 0.54 -33.36
C GLN A 519 14.34 0.77 -33.70
N LYS A 520 15.24 0.55 -32.72
CA LYS A 520 16.70 0.63 -32.92
C LYS A 520 17.28 -0.60 -33.64
N ASN A 521 16.56 -1.73 -33.60
CA ASN A 521 17.00 -3.00 -34.16
C ASN A 521 15.95 -3.55 -35.15
N PRO A 522 15.81 -2.95 -36.35
CA PRO A 522 14.74 -3.30 -37.29
C PRO A 522 14.77 -4.75 -37.81
N GLY A 523 15.86 -5.49 -37.58
CA GLY A 523 15.94 -6.93 -37.85
C GLY A 523 15.22 -7.81 -36.83
N VAL A 524 14.71 -7.24 -35.73
CA VAL A 524 13.97 -7.94 -34.68
C VAL A 524 12.57 -7.35 -34.59
N THR A 525 11.56 -8.16 -34.92
CA THR A 525 10.16 -7.75 -34.78
C THR A 525 9.72 -7.82 -33.32
N MET A 526 8.69 -7.06 -32.95
CA MET A 526 8.10 -7.14 -31.61
C MET A 526 7.54 -8.54 -31.31
N GLU A 527 6.97 -9.22 -32.31
CA GLU A 527 6.46 -10.59 -32.17
C GLU A 527 7.59 -11.57 -31.80
N GLN A 528 8.70 -11.56 -32.55
CA GLN A 528 9.88 -12.38 -32.24
C GLN A 528 10.45 -12.08 -30.85
N LEU A 529 10.47 -10.81 -30.45
CA LEU A 529 10.94 -10.42 -29.13
C LEU A 529 10.01 -10.94 -28.03
N LEU A 530 8.70 -10.81 -28.20
CA LEU A 530 7.69 -11.32 -27.27
C LEU A 530 7.74 -12.85 -27.16
N ASP A 531 7.91 -13.57 -28.27
CA ASP A 531 8.10 -15.01 -28.29
C ASP A 531 9.33 -15.44 -27.47
N ASN A 532 10.44 -14.71 -27.58
CA ASN A 532 11.61 -14.94 -26.75
C ASN A 532 11.31 -14.64 -25.27
N MET A 533 10.54 -13.59 -25.02
CA MET A 533 10.20 -13.14 -23.67
C MET A 533 9.23 -14.07 -22.94
N SER A 534 8.44 -14.87 -23.66
CA SER A 534 7.57 -15.91 -23.12
C SER A 534 8.25 -16.88 -22.15
N TYR A 535 9.54 -17.16 -22.30
CA TYR A 535 10.30 -18.00 -21.36
C TYR A 535 10.47 -17.36 -19.98
N PHE A 536 10.36 -16.03 -19.90
CA PHE A 536 10.69 -15.23 -18.72
C PHE A 536 9.47 -14.52 -18.10
N GLU A 537 8.28 -14.69 -18.68
CA GLU A 537 7.05 -14.14 -18.10
C GLU A 537 6.65 -14.89 -16.83
N VAL A 538 6.43 -14.15 -15.73
CA VAL A 538 6.10 -14.72 -14.42
C VAL A 538 4.84 -15.58 -14.49
N GLN A 539 3.84 -15.20 -15.30
CA GLN A 539 2.60 -15.97 -15.45
C GLN A 539 2.80 -17.45 -15.81
N ASN A 540 3.86 -17.77 -16.56
CA ASN A 540 4.13 -19.13 -17.03
C ASN A 540 4.72 -20.02 -15.92
N PHE A 541 5.17 -19.42 -14.82
CA PHE A 541 5.67 -20.11 -13.62
C PHE A 541 4.59 -20.28 -12.54
N MET A 542 3.54 -19.45 -12.55
CA MET A 542 2.52 -19.41 -11.48
C MET A 542 1.87 -20.77 -11.19
N PRO A 543 1.53 -21.62 -12.19
CA PRO A 543 0.96 -22.94 -11.90
C PRO A 543 1.88 -23.88 -11.10
N MET A 544 3.19 -23.64 -11.13
CA MET A 544 4.21 -24.47 -10.45
C MET A 544 4.40 -24.09 -8.97
N ILE A 545 3.82 -22.98 -8.52
CA ILE A 545 3.95 -22.49 -7.14
C ILE A 545 2.97 -23.24 -6.23
N ASN A 546 3.49 -23.86 -5.17
CA ASN A 546 2.71 -24.68 -4.24
C ASN A 546 2.69 -24.16 -2.80
N CYS A 547 3.27 -22.99 -2.54
CA CYS A 547 3.34 -22.35 -1.23
C CYS A 547 2.38 -21.16 -1.11
N SER A 548 2.06 -20.74 0.11
CA SER A 548 1.21 -19.56 0.35
C SER A 548 1.87 -18.29 -0.19
N VAL A 549 1.07 -17.40 -0.77
CA VAL A 549 1.54 -16.13 -1.34
C VAL A 549 0.76 -14.98 -0.71
N LEU A 550 1.47 -13.99 -0.17
CA LEU A 550 0.91 -12.66 0.10
C LEU A 550 1.26 -11.77 -1.09
N TYR A 551 0.24 -11.34 -1.82
CA TYR A 551 0.38 -10.76 -3.15
C TYR A 551 -0.22 -9.36 -3.20
N ALA A 552 0.58 -8.31 -3.31
CA ALA A 552 0.08 -6.95 -3.45
C ALA A 552 0.01 -6.49 -4.90
N VAL A 553 -1.06 -5.75 -5.20
CA VAL A 553 -1.26 -5.06 -6.46
C VAL A 553 -1.71 -3.62 -6.23
N SER A 554 -1.19 -2.72 -7.04
CA SER A 554 -1.58 -1.32 -7.07
C SER A 554 -2.28 -1.01 -8.40
N LEU A 555 -3.49 -0.46 -8.35
CA LEU A 555 -4.35 -0.37 -9.54
C LEU A 555 -3.93 0.72 -10.54
N LEU A 556 -3.12 1.70 -10.09
CA LEU A 556 -2.59 2.77 -10.94
C LEU A 556 -1.11 2.57 -11.27
N ASP A 557 -0.57 1.38 -11.07
CA ASP A 557 0.85 1.08 -11.30
C ASP A 557 1.22 1.18 -12.79
N PRO A 558 2.09 2.14 -13.18
CA PRO A 558 2.48 2.31 -14.57
C PRO A 558 3.50 1.27 -15.05
N LEU A 559 4.20 0.59 -14.13
CA LEU A 559 5.29 -0.36 -14.45
C LEU A 559 4.80 -1.81 -14.47
N ALA A 560 3.79 -2.12 -13.63
CA ALA A 560 3.18 -3.43 -13.51
C ALA A 560 1.65 -3.31 -13.68
N PRO A 561 1.14 -3.26 -14.93
CA PRO A 561 -0.29 -3.06 -15.17
C PRO A 561 -1.14 -4.06 -14.37
N ALA A 562 -2.04 -3.58 -13.52
CA ALA A 562 -2.76 -4.44 -12.57
C ALA A 562 -3.54 -5.58 -13.24
N ALA A 563 -4.03 -5.38 -14.48
CA ALA A 563 -4.65 -6.44 -15.27
C ALA A 563 -3.71 -7.64 -15.50
N THR A 564 -2.43 -7.38 -15.80
CA THR A 564 -1.39 -8.42 -15.99
C THR A 564 -1.04 -9.11 -14.68
N VAL A 565 -0.92 -8.32 -13.61
CA VAL A 565 -0.46 -8.78 -12.30
C VAL A 565 -1.53 -9.65 -11.62
N ILE A 566 -2.80 -9.25 -11.72
CA ILE A 566 -3.94 -10.05 -11.24
C ILE A 566 -4.15 -11.29 -12.13
N ALA A 567 -4.04 -11.17 -13.46
CA ALA A 567 -4.15 -12.32 -14.35
C ALA A 567 -3.10 -13.40 -14.02
N ALA A 568 -1.86 -13.00 -13.71
CA ALA A 568 -0.81 -13.91 -13.25
C ALA A 568 -1.18 -14.56 -11.91
N TYR A 569 -1.68 -13.81 -10.93
CA TYR A 569 -2.15 -14.39 -9.66
C TYR A 569 -3.26 -15.44 -9.86
N ASN A 570 -4.22 -15.16 -10.74
CA ASN A 570 -5.33 -16.07 -11.06
C ASN A 570 -4.87 -17.39 -11.72
N LYS A 571 -3.59 -17.48 -12.16
CA LYS A 571 -2.97 -18.68 -12.72
C LYS A 571 -2.29 -19.57 -11.66
N LEU A 572 -2.23 -19.14 -10.40
CA LEU A 572 -1.88 -20.03 -9.29
C LEU A 572 -2.87 -21.20 -9.23
N ASN A 573 -2.41 -22.37 -8.80
CA ASN A 573 -3.34 -23.48 -8.59
C ASN A 573 -4.39 -23.13 -7.50
N PRO A 574 -5.62 -23.65 -7.59
CA PRO A 574 -6.70 -23.32 -6.65
C PRO A 574 -6.35 -23.55 -5.18
N ASN A 575 -5.64 -24.65 -4.88
CA ASN A 575 -5.20 -24.97 -3.51
C ASN A 575 -4.18 -23.96 -2.96
N THR A 576 -3.42 -23.30 -3.84
CA THR A 576 -2.50 -22.23 -3.47
C THR A 576 -3.25 -20.93 -3.26
N ILE A 577 -4.22 -20.61 -4.12
CA ILE A 577 -5.09 -19.44 -3.94
C ILE A 577 -5.83 -19.50 -2.60
N GLU A 578 -6.36 -20.66 -2.21
CA GLU A 578 -7.12 -20.84 -0.97
C GLU A 578 -6.32 -20.47 0.29
N LYS A 579 -5.00 -20.68 0.27
CA LYS A 579 -4.09 -20.36 1.38
C LYS A 579 -3.24 -19.10 1.14
N SER A 580 -3.60 -18.31 0.13
CA SER A 580 -2.93 -17.08 -0.28
C SER A 580 -3.85 -15.89 -0.07
N GLU A 581 -3.26 -14.70 -0.06
CA GLU A 581 -3.97 -13.47 0.21
C GLU A 581 -3.53 -12.40 -0.78
N MET A 582 -4.49 -11.62 -1.28
CA MET A 582 -4.21 -10.49 -2.16
C MET A 582 -4.52 -9.18 -1.46
N TYR A 583 -3.57 -8.25 -1.49
CA TYR A 583 -3.75 -6.88 -1.09
C TYR A 583 -3.93 -6.00 -2.34
N VAL A 584 -4.95 -5.15 -2.35
CA VAL A 584 -5.20 -4.21 -3.45
C VAL A 584 -5.11 -2.78 -2.93
N ALA A 585 -4.25 -1.98 -3.56
CA ALA A 585 -4.16 -0.54 -3.37
C ALA A 585 -4.82 0.19 -4.54
N PRO A 586 -6.05 0.71 -4.38
CA PRO A 586 -6.79 1.28 -5.51
C PRO A 586 -6.27 2.63 -6.00
N ASN A 587 -5.52 3.34 -5.15
CA ASN A 587 -5.10 4.72 -5.40
C ASN A 587 -3.58 4.89 -5.49
N LEU A 588 -2.80 3.80 -5.54
CA LEU A 588 -1.35 3.87 -5.60
C LEU A 588 -0.84 3.46 -6.98
N GLY A 589 0.31 4.06 -7.35
CA GLY A 589 1.14 3.63 -8.48
C GLY A 589 2.03 2.45 -8.08
N HIS A 590 3.33 2.54 -8.33
CA HIS A 590 4.28 1.45 -8.05
C HIS A 590 4.65 1.26 -6.56
N GLU A 591 3.82 1.75 -5.64
CA GLU A 591 4.04 1.73 -4.19
C GLU A 591 3.00 0.88 -3.47
N ILE A 592 3.28 0.58 -2.20
CA ILE A 592 2.35 -0.06 -1.27
C ILE A 592 2.21 0.79 -0.01
N THR A 593 1.10 0.62 0.71
CA THR A 593 0.88 1.37 1.96
C THR A 593 1.75 0.86 3.09
N MET A 594 2.06 1.74 4.05
CA MET A 594 2.76 1.35 5.28
C MET A 594 1.94 0.34 6.12
N ASN A 595 0.61 0.44 6.08
CA ASN A 595 -0.27 -0.56 6.70
C ASN A 595 -0.05 -1.97 6.13
N HIS A 596 0.10 -2.08 4.80
CA HIS A 596 0.44 -3.35 4.17
C HIS A 596 1.83 -3.84 4.61
N ARG A 597 2.83 -2.95 4.74
CA ARG A 597 4.15 -3.34 5.29
C ARG A 597 4.06 -3.90 6.71
N TYR A 598 3.24 -3.32 7.59
CA TYR A 598 3.01 -3.89 8.93
C TYR A 598 2.27 -5.24 8.86
N TYR A 599 1.33 -5.38 7.92
CA TYR A 599 0.64 -6.63 7.69
C TYR A 599 1.60 -7.74 7.24
N GLN A 600 2.51 -7.45 6.30
CA GLN A 600 3.54 -8.38 5.84
C GLN A 600 4.35 -8.96 7.00
N MET A 601 4.75 -8.14 7.97
CA MET A 601 5.51 -8.59 9.15
C MET A 601 4.71 -9.57 10.02
N THR A 602 3.42 -9.29 10.19
CA THR A 602 2.50 -10.17 10.94
C THR A 602 2.27 -11.48 10.20
N TRP A 603 1.97 -11.40 8.91
CA TRP A 603 1.74 -12.54 8.03
C TRP A 603 2.98 -13.44 7.93
N MET A 604 4.15 -12.84 7.73
CA MET A 604 5.45 -13.51 7.74
C MET A 604 5.65 -14.30 9.04
N SER A 605 5.42 -13.65 10.18
CA SER A 605 5.55 -14.30 11.49
C SER A 605 4.60 -15.48 11.64
N GLU A 606 3.33 -15.33 11.22
CA GLU A 606 2.35 -16.43 11.24
C GLU A 606 2.80 -17.62 10.38
N LYS A 607 3.27 -17.38 9.14
CA LYS A 607 3.68 -18.46 8.24
C LYS A 607 4.96 -19.15 8.71
N LEU A 608 5.88 -18.42 9.37
CA LEU A 608 7.14 -18.97 9.89
C LEU A 608 7.00 -19.63 11.28
N VAL A 609 5.86 -19.52 11.95
CA VAL A 609 5.56 -20.33 13.15
C VAL A 609 5.28 -21.79 12.77
N ARG A 610 4.70 -22.05 11.59
CA ARG A 610 4.34 -23.41 11.13
C ARG A 610 5.46 -24.01 10.28
N LYS A 611 5.90 -25.23 10.61
CA LYS A 611 6.81 -26.01 9.75
C LYS A 611 6.06 -26.47 8.49
N ARG A 612 6.78 -26.63 7.36
CA ARG A 612 6.19 -27.30 6.18
C ARG A 612 5.68 -28.68 6.62
N GLN A 613 4.40 -28.97 6.36
CA GLN A 613 3.93 -30.36 6.41
C GLN A 613 4.53 -31.06 5.20
N ASN A 614 5.37 -32.08 5.43
CA ASN A 614 5.92 -32.90 4.35
C ASN A 614 4.75 -33.64 3.68
N ILE A 615 4.20 -33.05 2.62
CA ILE A 615 3.28 -33.74 1.73
C ILE A 615 4.17 -34.63 0.85
N GLY A 616 4.34 -35.89 1.26
CA GLY A 616 5.10 -36.91 0.53
C GLY A 616 6.45 -37.28 1.16
N LYS A 617 6.41 -38.08 2.21
CA LYS A 617 7.35 -39.21 2.37
C LYS A 617 6.58 -40.49 2.13
#